data_AF-A0A285J0M9-F1
#
_entry.id   AF-A0A285J0M9-F1
#
_cell.length_a   1.000
_cell.length_b   1.000
_cell.length_c   1.000
_cell.angle_alpha   90.00
_cell.angle_beta   90.00
_cell.angle_gamma   90.00
#
_symmetry.space_group_name_H-M   'P 1'
#
loop_
_entity.id
_entity.type
_entity.pdbx_description
1 polymer ?
#
loop_
_entity_poly.entity_id
_entity_poly.type
_entity_poly.pdbx_seq_one_letter_code
_entity_poly.pdbx_strand_id
1 'polypeptide(L)'
;MSLHQFDGNASITEVSPGVYVDLDGHQLTPQQVRQVVTPHDFTVANALVGRSLAKPWRRGVAITVDGVLIALLTSGSFLFLLPVAAYLAYRCHLQLNNRRRNIVIAFALLSLFLLPLMPGETDERSDYNVKEGVLITASAIALTSTECNAGCADKQLDNISEQLRGSKLTDDEIESMITDLLEDSSLTPSEQMVALNKAMSNIKQHRQQAAQQATDVLIETTTQSDSDSSWWQQLAQSDHSVVKWLQGILTDLGIGFGWAVFYFTLFISWNGGQTLGKALMAIKVVQLNNTPLTLWQAFGRQGGYSAGFATGLLGFIQIYWDPNRQAIQDKVADTLVLKI
;
A
#
# COMPACT_ATOMS: atom_id res chain seq x y z
N MET A 1 -14.91 6.85 -34.98
CA MET A 1 -13.88 6.10 -34.22
C MET A 1 -14.26 4.63 -34.34
N SER A 2 -13.50 3.88 -35.12
CA SER A 2 -13.88 2.58 -35.69
C SER A 2 -14.20 1.53 -34.62
N LEU A 3 -15.42 0.98 -34.68
CA LEU A 3 -15.74 -0.32 -34.11
C LEU A 3 -14.86 -1.33 -34.87
N HIS A 4 -13.81 -1.82 -34.21
CA HIS A 4 -12.95 -2.85 -34.78
C HIS A 4 -13.81 -4.08 -35.09
N GLN A 5 -14.05 -4.26 -36.38
CA GLN A 5 -14.58 -5.46 -37.01
C GLN A 5 -13.60 -6.57 -36.65
N PHE A 6 -13.99 -7.39 -35.68
CA PHE A 6 -13.21 -8.53 -35.25
C PHE A 6 -13.11 -9.49 -36.42
N ASP A 7 -11.90 -9.65 -36.97
CA ASP A 7 -11.61 -10.50 -38.12
C ASP A 7 -12.36 -11.84 -38.01
N GLY A 8 -13.20 -12.11 -39.01
CA GLY A 8 -13.70 -13.44 -39.30
C GLY A 8 -12.58 -14.27 -39.93
N ASN A 9 -12.61 -15.58 -39.71
CA ASN A 9 -11.81 -16.60 -40.41
C ASN A 9 -10.44 -16.95 -39.84
N ALA A 10 -10.39 -17.35 -38.57
CA ALA A 10 -9.35 -18.28 -38.13
C ALA A 10 -9.97 -19.35 -37.22
N SER A 11 -10.88 -20.18 -37.73
CA SER A 11 -11.32 -21.36 -36.97
C SER A 11 -10.30 -22.47 -37.16
N ILE A 12 -9.59 -22.79 -36.09
CA ILE A 12 -8.64 -23.90 -36.03
C ILE A 12 -9.38 -25.12 -35.50
N THR A 13 -9.20 -26.27 -36.13
CA THR A 13 -9.82 -27.53 -35.72
C THR A 13 -8.76 -28.52 -35.27
N GLU A 14 -9.04 -29.25 -34.19
CA GLU A 14 -8.19 -30.36 -33.75
C GLU A 14 -8.62 -31.64 -34.47
N VAL A 15 -7.73 -32.20 -35.29
CA VAL A 15 -8.00 -33.42 -36.08
C VAL A 15 -7.49 -34.69 -35.39
N SER A 16 -6.49 -34.54 -34.52
CA SER A 16 -6.00 -35.57 -33.61
C SER A 16 -5.31 -34.88 -32.42
N PRO A 17 -5.10 -35.56 -31.29
CA PRO A 17 -4.56 -34.93 -30.08
C PRO A 17 -3.28 -34.12 -30.34
N GLY A 18 -3.36 -32.81 -30.16
CA GLY A 18 -2.24 -31.88 -30.37
C GLY A 18 -1.92 -31.53 -31.84
N VAL A 19 -2.73 -32.00 -32.80
CA VAL A 19 -2.61 -31.68 -34.23
C VAL A 19 -3.75 -30.77 -34.65
N TYR A 20 -3.40 -29.54 -34.99
CA TYR A 20 -4.33 -28.48 -35.34
C TYR A 20 -4.21 -28.11 -36.81
N VAL A 21 -5.36 -27.91 -37.44
CA VAL A 21 -5.47 -27.59 -38.86
C VAL A 21 -6.29 -26.32 -39.02
N ASP A 22 -5.86 -25.46 -39.94
CA ASP A 22 -6.62 -24.26 -40.30
C ASP A 22 -7.81 -24.57 -41.24
N LEU A 23 -8.52 -23.53 -41.65
CA LEU A 23 -9.66 -23.65 -42.58
C LEU A 23 -9.26 -24.19 -43.95
N ASP A 24 -8.01 -24.02 -44.36
CA ASP A 24 -7.49 -24.40 -45.67
C ASP A 24 -6.90 -25.83 -45.66
N GLY A 25 -6.93 -26.52 -44.51
CA GLY A 25 -6.41 -27.87 -44.38
C GLY A 25 -4.91 -27.93 -44.07
N HIS A 26 -4.26 -26.79 -43.80
CA HIS A 26 -2.85 -26.74 -43.45
C HIS A 26 -2.63 -26.99 -41.96
N GLN A 27 -1.71 -27.93 -41.66
CA GLN A 27 -1.32 -28.24 -40.29
C GLN A 27 -0.48 -27.09 -39.72
N LEU A 28 -0.84 -26.61 -38.52
CA LEU A 28 -0.08 -25.60 -37.82
C LEU A 28 1.21 -26.19 -37.25
N THR A 29 2.31 -25.44 -37.39
CA THR A 29 3.56 -25.76 -36.71
C THR A 29 3.44 -25.59 -35.19
N PRO A 30 4.27 -26.26 -34.37
CA PRO A 30 4.25 -26.08 -32.91
C PRO A 30 4.39 -24.62 -32.48
N GLN A 31 5.15 -23.80 -33.21
CA GLN A 31 5.30 -22.38 -32.88
C GLN A 31 4.04 -21.55 -33.18
N GLN A 32 3.29 -21.90 -34.23
CA GLN A 32 2.04 -21.25 -34.59
C GLN A 32 0.93 -21.62 -33.62
N VAL A 33 0.83 -22.91 -33.25
CA VAL A 33 -0.14 -23.40 -32.25
C VAL A 33 -0.02 -22.60 -30.95
N ARG A 34 1.20 -22.32 -30.48
CA ARG A 34 1.41 -21.56 -29.25
C ARG A 34 1.08 -20.07 -29.34
N GLN A 35 0.78 -19.55 -30.53
CA GLN A 35 0.44 -18.14 -30.74
C GLN A 35 -1.05 -17.90 -30.85
N VAL A 36 -1.85 -18.95 -30.91
CA VAL A 36 -3.29 -18.90 -31.14
C VAL A 36 -4.04 -19.65 -30.05
N VAL A 37 -5.27 -19.24 -29.79
CA VAL A 37 -6.15 -19.96 -28.85
C VAL A 37 -6.51 -21.31 -29.47
N THR A 38 -6.23 -22.38 -28.73
CA THR A 38 -6.55 -23.76 -29.12
C THR A 38 -7.85 -24.23 -28.46
N PRO A 39 -8.64 -25.11 -29.12
CA PRO A 39 -9.84 -25.71 -28.55
C PRO A 39 -9.55 -26.83 -27.53
N HIS A 40 -8.30 -26.96 -27.07
CA HIS A 40 -7.84 -28.01 -26.16
C HIS A 40 -8.65 -28.07 -24.84
N ASP A 41 -9.15 -26.92 -24.37
CA ASP A 41 -10.04 -26.87 -23.21
C ASP A 41 -11.50 -26.79 -23.67
N PHE A 42 -12.32 -27.75 -23.24
CA PHE A 42 -13.75 -27.86 -23.59
C PHE A 42 -14.60 -26.63 -23.20
N THR A 43 -14.03 -25.69 -22.45
CA THR A 43 -14.68 -24.46 -21.97
C THR A 43 -14.45 -23.25 -22.89
N VAL A 44 -13.60 -23.36 -23.91
CA VAL A 44 -13.28 -22.27 -24.83
C VAL A 44 -14.42 -22.04 -25.84
N ALA A 45 -14.99 -20.84 -25.86
CA ALA A 45 -16.00 -20.46 -26.85
C ALA A 45 -15.40 -20.40 -28.25
N ASN A 46 -16.15 -20.90 -29.25
CA ASN A 46 -15.73 -20.92 -30.66
C ASN A 46 -15.28 -19.55 -31.20
N ALA A 47 -15.83 -18.45 -30.68
CA ALA A 47 -15.45 -17.10 -31.07
C ALA A 47 -14.02 -16.69 -30.67
N LEU A 48 -13.40 -17.44 -29.75
CA LEU A 48 -12.05 -17.20 -29.25
C LEU A 48 -11.01 -18.07 -29.94
N VAL A 49 -11.40 -19.24 -30.47
CA VAL A 49 -10.49 -20.16 -31.15
C VAL A 49 -9.79 -19.45 -32.31
N GLY A 50 -8.48 -19.65 -32.44
CA GLY A 50 -7.63 -19.01 -33.45
C GLY A 50 -7.28 -17.54 -33.20
N ARG A 51 -7.83 -16.89 -32.16
CA ARG A 51 -7.39 -15.55 -31.77
C ARG A 51 -5.94 -15.55 -31.33
N SER A 52 -5.22 -14.46 -31.60
CA SER A 52 -3.83 -14.31 -31.17
C SER A 52 -3.70 -14.21 -29.65
N LEU A 53 -2.88 -15.09 -29.06
CA LEU A 53 -2.52 -15.07 -27.65
C LEU A 53 -1.44 -14.03 -27.35
N ALA A 54 -1.50 -13.43 -26.17
CA ALA A 54 -0.46 -12.54 -25.69
C ALA A 54 0.88 -13.27 -25.51
N LYS A 55 1.99 -12.60 -25.83
CA LYS A 55 3.34 -13.11 -25.52
C LYS A 55 3.65 -12.96 -24.02
N PRO A 56 4.39 -13.89 -23.39
CA PRO A 56 4.72 -13.81 -21.96
C PRO A 56 5.35 -12.48 -21.55
N TRP A 57 6.32 -11.97 -22.32
CA TRP A 57 6.99 -10.70 -22.03
C TRP A 57 6.04 -9.49 -22.06
N ARG A 58 5.02 -9.49 -22.94
CA ARG A 58 4.01 -8.41 -22.99
C ARG A 58 3.19 -8.37 -21.72
N ARG A 59 2.88 -9.55 -21.16
CA ARG A 59 2.18 -9.66 -19.88
C ARG A 59 3.08 -9.19 -18.73
N GLY A 60 4.36 -9.56 -18.75
CA GLY A 60 5.37 -9.09 -17.79
C GLY A 60 5.45 -7.57 -17.74
N VAL A 61 5.72 -6.93 -18.89
CA VAL A 61 5.78 -5.46 -19.00
C VAL A 61 4.49 -4.79 -18.54
N ALA A 62 3.33 -5.32 -18.93
CA ALA A 62 2.04 -4.79 -18.49
C ALA A 62 1.90 -4.83 -16.96
N ILE A 63 2.26 -5.95 -16.32
CA ILE A 63 2.20 -6.10 -14.86
C ILE A 63 3.19 -5.15 -14.18
N THR A 64 4.40 -4.98 -14.73
CA THR A 64 5.39 -4.03 -14.19
C THR A 64 4.88 -2.60 -14.24
N VAL A 65 4.29 -2.17 -15.36
CA VAL A 65 3.71 -0.82 -15.48
C VAL A 65 2.55 -0.63 -14.50
N ASP A 66 1.65 -1.62 -14.40
CA ASP A 66 0.55 -1.58 -13.44
C ASP A 66 1.08 -1.51 -11.99
N GLY A 67 2.15 -2.25 -11.66
CA GLY A 67 2.79 -2.24 -10.35
C GLY A 67 3.40 -0.88 -9.98
N VAL A 68 4.05 -0.19 -10.93
CA VAL A 68 4.55 1.17 -10.71
C VAL A 68 3.39 2.14 -10.43
N LEU A 69 2.29 2.03 -11.18
CA LEU A 69 1.10 2.87 -10.94
C LEU A 69 0.48 2.61 -9.57
N ILE A 70 0.39 1.35 -9.14
CA ILE A 70 -0.13 0.98 -7.81
C ILE A 70 0.81 1.48 -6.71
N ALA A 71 2.12 1.38 -6.90
CA ALA A 71 3.09 1.90 -5.94
C ALA A 71 2.91 3.41 -5.73
N LEU A 72 2.75 4.18 -6.83
CA LEU A 72 2.44 5.61 -6.76
C LEU A 72 1.10 5.92 -6.08
N LEU A 73 0.08 5.08 -6.30
CA LEU A 73 -1.21 5.20 -5.62
C LEU A 73 -1.11 4.88 -4.12
N THR A 74 -0.21 3.99 -3.73
CA THR A 74 -0.03 3.56 -2.34
C THR A 74 0.77 4.59 -1.55
N SER A 75 1.80 5.18 -2.15
CA SER A 75 2.67 6.19 -1.51
C SER A 75 2.14 7.62 -1.61
N GLY A 76 0.99 7.82 -2.28
CA GLY A 76 0.51 9.13 -2.69
C GLY A 76 -0.78 9.56 -1.98
N SER A 77 -1.02 10.87 -1.94
CA SER A 77 -2.32 11.42 -1.53
C SER A 77 -3.47 10.86 -2.39
N PHE A 78 -4.69 10.79 -1.85
CA PHE A 78 -5.90 10.45 -2.61
C PHE A 78 -6.08 11.29 -3.89
N LEU A 79 -5.36 12.41 -4.03
CA LEU A 79 -5.22 13.17 -5.28
C LEU A 79 -4.81 12.30 -6.49
N PHE A 80 -4.00 11.25 -6.30
CA PHE A 80 -3.62 10.33 -7.39
C PHE A 80 -4.79 9.46 -7.88
N LEU A 81 -5.91 9.38 -7.14
CA LEU A 81 -7.13 8.73 -7.61
C LEU A 81 -7.86 9.54 -8.68
N LEU A 82 -7.68 10.87 -8.74
CA LEU A 82 -8.37 11.72 -9.70
C LEU A 82 -8.06 11.40 -11.16
N PRO A 83 -6.78 11.32 -11.61
CA PRO A 83 -6.48 10.94 -13.00
C PRO A 83 -6.95 9.52 -13.34
N VAL A 84 -6.86 8.60 -12.38
CA VAL A 84 -7.35 7.22 -12.52
C VAL A 84 -8.87 7.18 -12.70
N ALA A 85 -9.60 7.90 -11.85
CA ALA A 85 -11.05 8.01 -11.93
C ALA A 85 -11.51 8.74 -13.20
N ALA A 86 -10.79 9.79 -13.62
CA ALA A 86 -11.07 10.49 -14.88
C ALA A 86 -10.91 9.56 -16.09
N TYR A 87 -9.84 8.75 -16.12
CA TYR A 87 -9.65 7.74 -17.16
C TYR A 87 -10.78 6.70 -17.18
N LEU A 88 -11.17 6.16 -16.02
CA LEU A 88 -12.26 5.20 -15.92
C LEU A 88 -13.60 5.81 -16.32
N ALA A 89 -13.89 7.04 -15.92
CA ALA A 89 -15.10 7.77 -16.30
C ALA A 89 -15.14 8.02 -17.81
N TYR A 90 -14.01 8.41 -18.42
CA TYR A 90 -13.87 8.56 -19.87
C TYR A 90 -14.13 7.24 -20.59
N ARG A 91 -13.54 6.12 -20.13
CA ARG A 91 -13.76 4.80 -20.72
C ARG A 91 -15.20 4.32 -20.54
N CYS A 92 -15.82 4.56 -19.38
CA CYS A 92 -17.25 4.28 -19.18
C CYS A 92 -18.15 5.13 -20.08
N HIS A 93 -17.78 6.40 -20.32
CA HIS A 93 -18.46 7.28 -21.27
C HIS A 93 -18.36 6.73 -22.70
N LEU A 94 -17.18 6.31 -23.14
CA LEU A 94 -16.98 5.67 -24.45
C LEU A 94 -17.77 4.37 -24.60
N GLN A 95 -17.95 3.60 -23.52
CA GLN A 95 -18.79 2.41 -23.49
C GLN A 95 -20.29 2.71 -23.38
N LEU A 96 -20.70 3.98 -23.43
CA LEU A 96 -22.07 4.47 -23.26
C LEU A 96 -22.74 3.99 -21.95
N ASN A 97 -21.94 3.66 -20.94
CA ASN A 97 -22.43 3.16 -19.65
C ASN A 97 -22.54 4.31 -18.63
N ASN A 98 -23.62 5.09 -18.76
CA ASN A 98 -23.86 6.28 -17.93
C ASN A 98 -23.91 5.96 -16.43
N ARG A 99 -24.43 4.80 -16.03
CA ARG A 99 -24.52 4.39 -14.62
C ARG A 99 -23.12 4.21 -14.02
N ARG A 100 -22.23 3.45 -14.68
CA ARG A 100 -20.85 3.26 -14.20
C ARG A 100 -20.07 4.57 -14.19
N ARG A 101 -20.22 5.38 -15.23
CA ARG A 101 -19.60 6.71 -15.29
C ARG A 101 -19.98 7.57 -14.09
N ASN A 102 -21.28 7.66 -13.78
CA ASN A 102 -21.76 8.49 -12.67
C ASN A 102 -21.28 7.97 -11.31
N ILE A 103 -21.17 6.65 -11.12
CA ILE A 103 -20.60 6.05 -9.90
C ILE A 103 -19.13 6.45 -9.73
N VAL A 104 -18.32 6.36 -10.79
CA VAL A 104 -16.90 6.74 -10.74
C VAL A 104 -16.74 8.23 -10.42
N ILE A 105 -17.55 9.09 -11.04
CA ILE A 105 -17.52 10.54 -10.76
C ILE A 105 -17.95 10.82 -9.32
N ALA A 106 -19.03 10.20 -8.83
CA ALA A 106 -19.49 10.37 -7.45
C ALA A 106 -18.44 9.93 -6.43
N PHE A 107 -17.75 8.80 -6.67
CA PHE A 107 -16.66 8.34 -5.82
C PHE A 107 -15.47 9.31 -5.83
N ALA A 108 -15.09 9.82 -7.00
CA ALA A 108 -14.02 10.81 -7.10
C ALA A 108 -14.37 12.10 -6.33
N LEU A 109 -15.60 12.61 -6.48
CA LEU A 109 -16.08 13.78 -5.74
C LEU A 109 -16.16 13.53 -4.23
N LEU A 110 -16.62 12.36 -3.82
CA LEU A 110 -16.64 11.96 -2.41
C LEU A 110 -15.24 11.87 -1.83
N SER A 111 -14.28 11.29 -2.56
CA SER A 111 -12.88 11.21 -2.13
C SER A 111 -12.25 12.59 -1.96
N LEU A 112 -12.61 13.54 -2.83
CA LEU A 112 -12.16 14.94 -2.72
C LEU A 112 -12.82 15.67 -1.54
N PHE A 113 -14.10 15.39 -1.28
CA PHE A 113 -14.83 15.92 -0.13
C PHE A 113 -14.33 15.37 1.21
N LEU A 114 -13.90 14.11 1.25
CA LEU A 114 -13.36 13.45 2.44
C LEU A 114 -11.88 13.76 2.69
N LEU A 115 -11.16 14.29 1.69
CA LEU A 115 -9.75 14.69 1.81
C LEU A 115 -9.45 15.57 3.04
N PRO A 116 -10.22 16.65 3.33
CA PRO A 116 -10.00 17.48 4.51
C PRO A 116 -10.44 16.84 5.84
N LEU A 117 -11.18 15.72 5.80
CA LEU A 117 -11.66 15.01 6.99
C LEU A 117 -10.69 13.90 7.44
N MET A 118 -9.80 13.47 6.54
CA MET A 118 -8.72 12.55 6.91
C MET A 118 -7.73 13.29 7.82
N PRO A 119 -7.37 12.74 9.00
CA PRO A 119 -6.23 13.25 9.74
C PRO A 119 -5.04 13.10 8.81
N GLY A 120 -4.54 14.23 8.29
CA GLY A 120 -3.30 14.19 7.55
C GLY A 120 -2.23 13.61 8.46
N GLU A 121 -1.27 12.89 7.88
CA GLU A 121 0.10 12.99 8.39
C GLU A 121 0.51 14.45 8.18
N THR A 122 -0.06 15.34 9.01
CA THR A 122 0.67 16.50 9.45
C THR A 122 1.96 15.93 9.98
N ASP A 123 3.10 16.41 9.46
CA ASP A 123 4.31 16.50 10.26
C ASP A 123 3.85 16.70 11.70
N GLU A 124 4.17 15.77 12.60
CA GLU A 124 3.92 15.89 14.03
C GLU A 124 4.69 17.12 14.52
N ARG A 125 4.21 18.31 14.18
CA ARG A 125 4.43 19.52 14.94
C ARG A 125 3.50 19.38 16.12
N SER A 126 3.95 18.52 17.03
CA SER A 126 3.56 18.37 18.42
C SER A 126 2.25 19.09 18.74
N ASP A 127 1.18 18.31 18.83
CA ASP A 127 -0.04 18.69 19.52
C ASP A 127 0.31 18.93 20.99
N TYR A 128 0.94 20.07 21.27
CA TYR A 128 1.06 20.59 22.62
C TYR A 128 -0.34 21.00 23.01
N ASN A 129 -0.87 20.29 24.01
CA ASN A 129 -2.04 20.71 24.76
C ASN A 129 -1.91 22.22 25.03
N VAL A 130 -2.77 23.05 24.43
CA VAL A 130 -2.59 24.53 24.41
C VAL A 130 -2.42 25.09 25.83
N LYS A 131 -3.00 24.41 26.83
CA LYS A 131 -2.83 24.75 28.25
C LYS A 131 -1.41 24.53 28.76
N GLU A 132 -0.74 23.47 28.31
CA GLU A 132 0.62 23.13 28.73
C GLU A 132 1.64 24.05 28.05
N GLY A 133 1.53 24.26 26.74
CA GLY A 133 2.41 25.16 25.99
C GLY A 133 2.31 26.64 26.42
N VAL A 134 1.12 27.10 26.82
CA VAL A 134 0.92 28.45 27.38
C VAL A 134 1.65 28.62 28.72
N LEU A 135 1.67 27.58 29.56
CA LEU A 135 2.33 27.63 30.86
C LEU A 135 3.86 27.64 30.73
N ILE A 136 4.44 26.84 29.80
CA ILE A 136 5.87 26.90 29.47
C ILE A 136 6.24 28.32 29.02
N THR A 137 5.45 28.90 28.10
CA THR A 137 5.72 30.23 27.55
C THR A 137 5.63 31.31 28.62
N ALA A 138 4.63 31.23 29.51
CA ALA A 138 4.48 32.17 30.62
C ALA A 138 5.64 32.08 31.62
N SER A 139 6.10 30.86 31.94
CA SER A 139 7.25 30.63 32.82
C SER A 139 8.56 31.10 32.20
N ALA A 140 8.77 30.91 30.90
CA ALA A 140 9.93 31.42 30.16
C ALA A 140 9.97 32.95 30.13
N ILE A 141 8.83 33.62 29.91
CA ILE A 141 8.74 35.09 29.95
C ILE A 141 9.01 35.61 31.38
N ALA A 142 8.51 34.91 32.40
CA ALA A 142 8.79 35.29 33.78
C ALA A 142 10.29 35.12 34.13
N LEU A 143 10.95 34.11 33.55
CA LEU A 143 12.38 33.84 33.75
C LEU A 143 13.28 34.96 33.20
N THR A 144 12.90 35.53 32.07
CA THR A 144 13.62 36.63 31.39
C THR A 144 13.27 38.01 31.94
N SER A 145 12.33 38.09 32.89
CA SER A 145 11.98 39.36 33.52
C SER A 145 13.14 39.90 34.36
N THR A 146 13.34 41.22 34.32
CA THR A 146 14.44 41.92 35.01
C THR A 146 14.40 41.79 36.53
N GLU A 147 13.29 41.32 37.11
CA GLU A 147 13.10 41.16 38.55
C GLU A 147 13.19 39.68 39.03
N CYS A 148 13.43 38.73 38.12
CA CYS A 148 13.49 37.31 38.49
C CYS A 148 14.85 36.96 39.12
N ASN A 149 14.89 36.86 40.45
CA ASN A 149 16.04 36.39 41.20
C ASN A 149 16.19 34.85 41.15
N ALA A 150 17.26 34.30 41.73
CA ALA A 150 17.53 32.86 41.75
C ALA A 150 16.35 32.01 42.31
N GLY A 151 15.59 32.53 43.28
CA GLY A 151 14.41 31.83 43.83
C GLY A 151 13.17 31.89 42.92
N CYS A 152 13.03 32.95 42.12
CA CYS A 152 12.04 33.04 41.05
C CYS A 152 12.37 32.07 39.92
N ALA A 153 13.64 32.03 39.50
CA ALA A 153 14.10 31.15 38.43
C ALA A 153 13.86 29.67 38.77
N ASP A 154 14.14 29.29 40.02
CA ASP A 154 13.92 27.94 40.53
C ASP A 154 12.46 27.49 40.37
N LYS A 155 11.50 28.35 40.75
CA LYS A 155 10.06 28.05 40.63
C LYS A 155 9.59 27.94 39.19
N GLN A 156 10.10 28.79 38.30
CA GLN A 156 9.71 28.76 36.88
C GLN A 156 10.32 27.55 36.16
N LEU A 157 11.55 27.18 36.50
CA LEU A 157 12.19 25.98 35.99
C LEU A 157 11.51 24.71 36.49
N ASP A 158 11.00 24.69 37.73
CA ASP A 158 10.21 23.55 38.22
C ASP A 158 8.95 23.33 37.36
N ASN A 159 8.20 24.40 37.05
CA ASN A 159 7.03 24.35 36.17
C ASN A 159 7.37 23.84 34.77
N ILE A 160 8.46 24.36 34.18
CA ILE A 160 8.93 23.93 32.85
C ILE A 160 9.38 22.46 32.89
N SER A 161 10.10 22.06 33.95
CA SER A 161 10.61 20.70 34.11
C SER A 161 9.48 19.68 34.25
N GLU A 162 8.38 20.03 34.93
CA GLU A 162 7.21 19.14 35.08
C GLU A 162 6.58 18.81 33.73
N GLN A 163 6.53 19.78 32.82
CA GLN A 163 5.96 19.62 31.50
C GLN A 163 6.91 18.91 30.53
N LEU A 164 8.21 19.20 30.62
CA LEU A 164 9.22 18.54 29.79
C LEU A 164 9.44 17.06 30.16
N ARG A 165 9.19 16.65 31.43
CA ARG A 165 9.27 15.25 31.87
C ARG A 165 8.39 14.31 31.05
N GLY A 166 7.19 14.75 30.66
CA GLY A 166 6.22 13.96 29.88
C GLY A 166 6.45 13.98 28.36
N SER A 167 7.41 14.76 27.88
CA SER A 167 7.70 14.90 26.46
C SER A 167 8.60 13.77 25.93
N LYS A 168 8.51 13.49 24.62
CA LYS A 168 9.40 12.55 23.90
C LYS A 168 10.81 13.12 23.61
N LEU A 169 11.13 14.30 24.11
CA LEU A 169 12.42 14.96 23.87
C LEU A 169 13.56 14.22 24.60
N THR A 170 14.70 14.13 23.94
CA THR A 170 15.93 13.58 24.50
C THR A 170 16.47 14.48 25.62
N ASP A 171 17.29 13.92 26.52
CA ASP A 171 17.90 14.70 27.61
C ASP A 171 18.75 15.86 27.05
N ASP A 172 19.44 15.65 25.93
CA ASP A 172 20.27 16.65 25.26
C ASP A 172 19.44 17.82 24.67
N GLU A 173 18.27 17.53 24.09
CA GLU A 173 17.35 18.56 23.57
C GLU A 173 16.76 19.42 24.69
N ILE A 174 16.44 18.80 25.82
CA ILE A 174 15.93 19.49 27.02
C ILE A 174 17.02 20.40 27.62
N GLU A 175 18.26 19.91 27.69
CA GLU A 175 19.40 20.68 28.17
C GLU A 175 19.63 21.93 27.31
N SER A 176 19.59 21.79 25.98
CA SER A 176 19.71 22.93 25.06
C SER A 176 18.62 23.96 25.29
N MET A 177 17.35 23.54 25.41
CA MET A 177 16.23 24.47 25.62
C MET A 177 16.33 25.23 26.94
N ILE A 178 16.70 24.55 28.04
CA ILE A 178 16.84 25.19 29.35
C ILE A 178 18.05 26.13 29.37
N THR A 179 19.13 25.75 28.70
CA THR A 179 20.33 26.59 28.57
C THR A 179 20.03 27.88 27.82
N ASP A 180 19.34 27.81 26.68
CA ASP A 180 18.93 28.99 25.90
C ASP A 180 18.05 29.94 26.73
N LEU A 181 17.12 29.39 27.52
CA LEU A 181 16.25 30.18 28.41
C LEU A 181 17.03 30.86 29.55
N LEU A 182 18.07 30.21 30.06
CA LEU A 182 18.91 30.75 31.13
C LEU A 182 19.89 31.80 30.62
N GLU A 183 20.35 31.69 29.38
CA GLU A 183 21.24 32.67 28.74
C GLU A 183 20.58 34.05 28.61
N ASP A 184 19.27 34.08 28.33
CA ASP A 184 18.47 35.31 28.27
C ASP A 184 18.00 35.83 29.65
N SER A 185 18.35 35.17 30.75
CA SER A 185 17.95 35.57 32.10
C SER A 185 18.90 36.59 32.74
N SER A 186 18.43 37.29 33.77
CA SER A 186 19.23 38.26 34.55
C SER A 186 20.17 37.62 35.59
N LEU A 187 20.31 36.30 35.57
CA LEU A 187 21.11 35.53 36.54
C LEU A 187 22.60 35.60 36.26
N THR A 188 23.42 35.41 37.30
CA THR A 188 24.87 35.29 37.14
C THR A 188 25.25 33.93 36.53
N PRO A 189 26.41 33.80 35.84
CA PRO A 189 26.84 32.53 35.25
C PRO A 189 26.95 31.37 36.25
N SER A 190 27.28 31.66 37.52
CA SER A 190 27.28 30.67 38.59
C SER A 190 25.88 30.20 38.99
N GLU A 191 24.88 31.08 38.96
CA GLU A 191 23.50 30.75 39.30
C GLU A 191 22.81 30.00 38.16
N GLN A 192 23.10 30.34 36.91
CA GLN A 192 22.62 29.62 35.72
C GLN A 192 23.05 28.14 35.76
N MET A 193 24.33 27.87 36.08
CA MET A 193 24.83 26.50 36.20
C MET A 193 24.17 25.71 37.33
N VAL A 194 23.86 26.36 38.46
CA VAL A 194 23.16 25.70 39.57
C VAL A 194 21.71 25.39 39.19
N ALA A 195 21.04 26.33 38.52
CA ALA A 195 19.66 26.21 38.08
C ALA A 195 19.49 25.11 37.01
N LEU A 196 20.39 25.07 36.01
CA LEU A 196 20.41 24.04 34.97
C LEU A 196 20.62 22.63 35.55
N ASN A 197 21.66 22.47 36.39
CA ASN A 197 21.96 21.18 37.01
C ASN A 197 20.79 20.68 37.87
N LYS A 198 20.13 21.59 38.59
CA LYS A 198 18.95 21.24 39.39
C LYS A 198 17.78 20.80 38.52
N ALA A 199 17.44 21.57 37.49
CA ALA A 199 16.36 21.23 36.56
C ALA A 199 16.60 19.88 35.86
N MET A 200 17.81 19.65 35.35
CA MET A 200 18.20 18.39 34.72
C MET A 200 18.16 17.21 35.69
N SER A 201 18.64 17.40 36.93
CA SER A 201 18.60 16.34 37.95
C SER A 201 17.17 15.91 38.30
N ASN A 202 16.24 16.87 38.41
CA ASN A 202 14.83 16.61 38.67
C ASN A 202 14.17 15.83 37.52
N ILE A 203 14.44 16.21 36.27
CA ILE A 203 13.89 15.52 35.08
C ILE A 203 14.41 14.09 35.01
N LYS A 204 15.72 13.91 35.15
CA LYS A 204 16.38 12.60 35.09
C LYS A 204 15.92 11.66 36.19
N GLN A 205 15.80 12.16 37.42
CA GLN A 205 15.33 11.36 38.56
C GLN A 205 13.89 10.87 38.34
N HIS A 206 13.00 11.72 37.83
CA HIS A 206 11.62 11.32 37.53
C HIS A 206 11.52 10.32 36.38
N ARG A 207 12.29 10.50 35.30
CA ARG A 207 12.33 9.53 34.19
C ARG A 207 12.87 8.17 34.64
N GLN A 208 13.87 8.14 35.51
CA GLN A 208 14.41 6.91 36.09
C GLN A 208 13.40 6.20 37.00
N GLN A 209 12.67 6.94 37.84
CA GLN A 209 11.61 6.37 38.67
C GLN A 209 10.45 5.81 37.84
N ALA A 210 10.05 6.50 36.76
CA ALA A 210 9.04 5.99 35.84
C ALA A 210 9.50 4.73 35.09
N ALA A 211 10.78 4.65 34.69
CA ALA A 211 11.36 3.46 34.07
C ALA A 211 11.41 2.28 35.04
N GLN A 212 11.74 2.51 36.31
CA GLN A 212 11.72 1.49 37.36
C GLN A 212 10.30 0.97 37.61
N GLN A 213 9.32 1.87 37.72
CA GLN A 213 7.90 1.49 37.88
C GLN A 213 7.38 0.69 36.68
N ALA A 214 7.73 1.06 35.45
CA ALA A 214 7.37 0.30 34.26
C ALA A 214 8.03 -1.10 34.26
N THR A 215 9.28 -1.19 34.74
CA THR A 215 10.00 -2.47 34.86
C THR A 215 9.39 -3.35 35.94
N ASP A 216 9.00 -2.80 37.09
CA ASP A 216 8.35 -3.54 38.17
C ASP A 216 6.95 -4.04 37.75
N VAL A 217 6.18 -3.22 37.03
CA VAL A 217 4.88 -3.63 36.45
C VAL A 217 5.05 -4.73 35.41
N LEU A 218 6.10 -4.68 34.59
CA LEU A 218 6.45 -5.74 33.64
C LEU A 218 6.86 -7.04 34.36
N ILE A 219 7.63 -6.95 35.44
CA ILE A 219 8.04 -8.10 36.25
C ILE A 219 6.80 -8.73 36.93
N GLU A 220 5.90 -7.92 37.49
CA GLU A 220 4.68 -8.39 38.16
C GLU A 220 3.71 -9.05 37.16
N THR A 221 3.57 -8.49 35.94
CA THR A 221 2.78 -9.04 34.83
C THR A 221 3.36 -10.38 34.32
N THR A 222 4.68 -10.57 34.39
CA THR A 222 5.34 -11.80 33.94
C THR A 222 5.18 -12.95 34.94
N THR A 223 4.95 -12.67 36.22
CA THR A 223 4.74 -13.69 37.27
C THR A 223 3.33 -14.30 37.32
N GLN A 224 2.37 -13.76 36.55
CA GLN A 224 0.99 -14.27 36.50
C GLN A 224 0.50 -14.47 35.05
N SER A 225 1.19 -15.27 34.24
CA SER A 225 0.54 -15.88 33.06
C SER A 225 1.34 -17.04 32.46
N ASP A 226 1.32 -18.20 33.13
CA ASP A 226 1.58 -19.48 32.47
C ASP A 226 0.26 -20.02 31.90
N SER A 227 -0.09 -19.59 30.67
CA SER A 227 -0.76 -20.41 29.63
C SER A 227 -1.14 -19.53 28.43
N ASP A 228 -0.76 -19.99 27.24
CA ASP A 228 -1.11 -19.45 25.91
C ASP A 228 -0.45 -18.13 25.45
N SER A 229 0.89 -18.06 25.45
CA SER A 229 1.58 -17.16 24.52
C SER A 229 2.03 -17.94 23.29
N SER A 230 1.42 -17.61 22.14
CA SER A 230 1.74 -18.22 20.86
C SER A 230 3.15 -17.81 20.45
N TRP A 231 3.96 -18.81 20.11
CA TRP A 231 5.36 -18.72 19.68
C TRP A 231 5.69 -17.65 18.62
N TRP A 232 4.68 -17.11 17.93
CA TRP A 232 4.80 -16.01 16.97
C TRP A 232 5.04 -14.64 17.63
N GLN A 233 4.53 -14.41 18.84
CA GLN A 233 4.67 -13.14 19.56
C GLN A 233 6.10 -12.96 20.10
N GLN A 234 6.78 -14.04 20.45
CA GLN A 234 8.20 -14.01 20.85
C GLN A 234 9.14 -13.66 19.69
N LEU A 235 8.77 -13.97 18.44
CA LEU A 235 9.56 -13.60 17.26
C LEU A 235 9.42 -12.12 16.89
N ALA A 236 8.30 -11.49 17.22
CA ALA A 236 8.01 -10.08 16.94
C ALA A 236 8.83 -9.09 17.78
N GLN A 237 9.42 -9.54 18.88
CA GLN A 237 10.08 -8.69 19.88
C GLN A 237 11.62 -8.64 19.75
N SER A 238 12.21 -9.25 18.72
CA SER A 238 13.66 -9.24 18.51
C SER A 238 14.12 -7.99 17.74
N ASP A 239 15.05 -7.23 18.34
CA ASP A 239 15.33 -5.84 17.92
C ASP A 239 16.19 -5.68 16.66
N HIS A 240 16.79 -6.75 16.15
CA HIS A 240 17.46 -6.78 14.84
C HIS A 240 17.19 -8.13 14.18
N SER A 241 16.09 -8.24 13.42
CA SER A 241 15.74 -9.52 12.83
C SER A 241 14.89 -9.35 11.58
N VAL A 242 15.13 -10.22 10.61
CA VAL A 242 14.38 -10.40 9.35
C VAL A 242 12.87 -10.33 9.55
N VAL A 243 12.37 -10.62 10.76
CA VAL A 243 10.97 -10.49 11.18
C VAL A 243 10.45 -9.04 11.12
N LYS A 244 11.20 -8.01 11.54
CA LYS A 244 10.78 -6.59 11.37
C LYS A 244 10.77 -6.18 9.90
N TRP A 245 11.73 -6.65 9.11
CA TRP A 245 11.72 -6.48 7.64
C TRP A 245 10.49 -7.19 7.02
N LEU A 246 10.14 -8.38 7.51
CA LEU A 246 9.02 -9.17 7.03
C LEU A 246 7.67 -8.60 7.49
N GLN A 247 7.61 -8.01 8.69
CA GLN A 247 6.46 -7.25 9.20
C GLN A 247 6.30 -5.93 8.45
N GLY A 248 7.38 -5.19 8.19
CA GLY A 248 7.37 -4.00 7.33
C GLY A 248 6.88 -4.34 5.93
N ILE A 249 7.43 -5.39 5.32
CA ILE A 249 6.95 -5.94 4.06
C ILE A 249 5.48 -6.36 4.15
N LEU A 250 5.02 -7.05 5.19
CA LEU A 250 3.62 -7.47 5.32
C LEU A 250 2.65 -6.30 5.53
N THR A 251 3.07 -5.24 6.24
CA THR A 251 2.28 -4.02 6.43
C THR A 251 2.23 -3.19 5.15
N ASP A 252 3.37 -3.03 4.48
CA ASP A 252 3.49 -2.35 3.18
C ASP A 252 2.79 -3.14 2.07
N LEU A 253 2.87 -4.46 2.10
CA LEU A 253 2.06 -5.35 1.27
C LEU A 253 0.60 -5.27 1.69
N GLY A 254 0.23 -5.15 2.96
CA GLY A 254 -1.18 -5.15 3.37
C GLY A 254 -1.98 -4.03 2.68
N ILE A 255 -1.44 -2.81 2.72
CA ILE A 255 -2.07 -1.65 2.08
C ILE A 255 -1.87 -1.69 0.56
N GLY A 256 -0.65 -1.95 0.07
CA GLY A 256 -0.36 -2.01 -1.37
C GLY A 256 -1.05 -3.15 -2.12
N PHE A 257 -1.20 -4.31 -1.47
CA PHE A 257 -1.94 -5.47 -1.98
C PHE A 257 -3.43 -5.18 -2.05
N GLY A 258 -4.01 -4.49 -1.06
CA GLY A 258 -5.39 -4.02 -1.10
C GLY A 258 -5.64 -3.12 -2.32
N TRP A 259 -4.78 -2.14 -2.54
CA TRP A 259 -4.82 -1.28 -3.73
C TRP A 259 -4.62 -2.04 -5.03
N ALA A 260 -3.72 -3.03 -5.06
CA ALA A 260 -3.50 -3.88 -6.23
C ALA A 260 -4.77 -4.68 -6.57
N VAL A 261 -5.34 -5.38 -5.58
CA VAL A 261 -6.58 -6.16 -5.77
C VAL A 261 -7.72 -5.26 -6.24
N PHE A 262 -7.88 -4.09 -5.62
CA PHE A 262 -8.88 -3.11 -6.02
C PHE A 262 -8.66 -2.63 -7.46
N TYR A 263 -7.44 -2.18 -7.79
CA TYR A 263 -7.04 -1.70 -9.11
C TYR A 263 -7.31 -2.75 -10.19
N PHE A 264 -6.77 -3.96 -10.04
CA PHE A 264 -6.91 -4.99 -11.06
C PHE A 264 -8.36 -5.46 -11.22
N THR A 265 -9.11 -5.60 -10.12
CA THR A 265 -10.52 -6.00 -10.17
C THR A 265 -11.36 -4.97 -10.92
N LEU A 266 -11.23 -3.70 -10.56
CA LEU A 266 -12.01 -2.62 -11.12
C LEU A 266 -11.69 -2.39 -12.60
N PHE A 267 -10.40 -2.27 -12.92
CA PHE A 267 -9.97 -2.00 -14.30
C PHE A 267 -10.32 -3.15 -15.23
N ILE A 268 -10.03 -4.40 -14.87
CA ILE A 268 -10.32 -5.52 -15.76
C ILE A 268 -11.83 -5.66 -15.99
N SER A 269 -12.66 -5.46 -14.95
CA SER A 269 -14.12 -5.59 -15.10
C SER A 269 -14.76 -4.43 -15.88
N TRP A 270 -14.36 -3.18 -15.60
CA TRP A 270 -14.98 -2.00 -16.21
C TRP A 270 -14.34 -1.59 -17.53
N ASN A 271 -13.10 -1.98 -17.79
CA ASN A 271 -12.37 -1.61 -18.99
C ASN A 271 -12.30 -2.73 -20.04
N GLY A 272 -13.25 -3.67 -20.03
CA GLY A 272 -13.33 -4.75 -21.02
C GLY A 272 -12.10 -5.66 -21.04
N GLY A 273 -11.55 -5.96 -19.86
CA GLY A 273 -10.39 -6.84 -19.72
C GLY A 273 -9.02 -6.15 -19.69
N GLN A 274 -8.96 -4.81 -19.71
CA GLN A 274 -7.71 -4.07 -19.80
C GLN A 274 -7.38 -3.27 -18.53
N THR A 275 -6.20 -3.46 -17.97
CA THR A 275 -5.54 -2.45 -17.12
C THR A 275 -4.83 -1.40 -17.96
N LEU A 276 -4.26 -0.37 -17.34
CA LEU A 276 -3.49 0.64 -18.07
C LEU A 276 -2.25 0.00 -18.73
N GLY A 277 -1.49 -0.80 -18.00
CA GLY A 277 -0.35 -1.55 -18.54
C GLY A 277 -0.75 -2.52 -19.65
N LYS A 278 -1.89 -3.21 -19.51
CA LYS A 278 -2.40 -4.09 -20.58
C LYS A 278 -2.86 -3.33 -21.81
N ALA A 279 -3.49 -2.16 -21.63
CA ALA A 279 -3.86 -1.28 -22.72
C ALA A 279 -2.62 -0.80 -23.49
N LEU A 280 -1.56 -0.39 -22.79
CA LEU A 280 -0.28 0.01 -23.39
C LEU A 280 0.36 -1.12 -24.20
N MET A 281 0.23 -2.36 -23.72
CA MET A 281 0.78 -3.54 -24.40
C MET A 281 -0.13 -4.15 -25.49
N ALA A 282 -1.27 -3.50 -25.78
CA ALA A 282 -2.31 -3.99 -26.70
C ALA A 282 -2.73 -5.44 -26.39
N ILE A 283 -3.01 -5.71 -25.12
CA ILE A 283 -3.52 -7.01 -24.65
C ILE A 283 -4.77 -6.81 -23.79
N LYS A 284 -5.62 -7.83 -23.73
CA LYS A 284 -6.80 -7.85 -22.87
C LYS A 284 -7.07 -9.24 -22.31
N VAL A 285 -7.67 -9.27 -21.13
CA VAL A 285 -8.20 -10.48 -20.50
C VAL A 285 -9.61 -10.74 -21.03
N VAL A 286 -9.91 -11.97 -21.41
CA VAL A 286 -11.24 -12.40 -21.88
C VAL A 286 -11.61 -13.70 -21.17
N GLN A 287 -12.89 -13.89 -20.81
CA GLN A 287 -13.34 -15.17 -20.27
C GLN A 287 -13.39 -16.23 -21.37
N LEU A 288 -13.19 -17.50 -21.01
CA LEU A 288 -13.28 -18.63 -21.94
C LEU A 288 -14.65 -18.70 -22.64
N ASN A 289 -15.73 -18.35 -21.94
CA ASN A 289 -17.08 -18.29 -22.50
C ASN A 289 -17.37 -17.03 -23.35
N ASN A 290 -16.37 -16.17 -23.60
CA ASN A 290 -16.50 -14.90 -24.33
C ASN A 290 -17.51 -13.90 -23.73
N THR A 291 -17.81 -14.00 -22.43
CA THR A 291 -18.66 -13.02 -21.73
C THR A 291 -17.83 -11.92 -21.05
N PRO A 292 -18.40 -10.72 -20.84
CA PRO A 292 -17.72 -9.65 -20.10
C PRO A 292 -17.36 -10.07 -18.67
N LEU A 293 -16.15 -9.75 -18.21
CA LEU A 293 -15.71 -10.08 -16.84
C LEU A 293 -16.53 -9.31 -15.80
N THR A 294 -17.23 -10.04 -14.94
CA THR A 294 -17.89 -9.47 -13.76
C THR A 294 -16.87 -9.07 -12.69
N LEU A 295 -17.29 -8.24 -11.74
CA LEU A 295 -16.43 -7.83 -10.61
C LEU A 295 -15.98 -9.04 -9.78
N TRP A 296 -16.90 -9.98 -9.51
CA TRP A 296 -16.59 -11.18 -8.74
C TRP A 296 -15.57 -12.08 -9.44
N GLN A 297 -15.71 -12.28 -10.76
CA GLN A 297 -14.74 -13.05 -11.54
C GLN A 297 -13.38 -12.34 -11.62
N ALA A 298 -13.38 -11.01 -11.80
CA ALA A 298 -12.15 -10.22 -11.79
C ALA A 298 -11.44 -10.24 -10.43
N PHE A 299 -12.19 -10.30 -9.33
CA PHE A 299 -11.68 -10.46 -7.97
C PHE A 299 -11.13 -11.87 -7.74
N GLY A 300 -11.87 -12.92 -8.12
CA GLY A 300 -11.42 -14.31 -8.00
C GLY A 300 -10.10 -14.57 -8.75
N ARG A 301 -9.92 -13.90 -9.91
CA ARG A 301 -8.65 -13.89 -10.64
C ARG A 301 -7.47 -13.32 -9.83
N GLN A 302 -7.71 -12.42 -8.87
CA GLN A 302 -6.66 -11.92 -7.97
C GLN A 302 -6.20 -12.99 -6.98
N GLY A 303 -7.12 -13.81 -6.47
CA GLY A 303 -6.77 -14.95 -5.61
C GLY A 303 -5.82 -15.94 -6.29
N GLY A 304 -5.94 -16.08 -7.61
CA GLY A 304 -4.99 -16.84 -8.41
C GLY A 304 -3.55 -16.30 -8.39
N TYR A 305 -3.33 -14.99 -8.24
CA TYR A 305 -1.98 -14.45 -8.06
C TYR A 305 -1.41 -14.86 -6.70
N SER A 306 -2.21 -14.86 -5.63
CA SER A 306 -1.79 -15.37 -4.32
C SER A 306 -1.38 -16.85 -4.40
N ALA A 307 -2.14 -17.67 -5.13
CA ALA A 307 -1.78 -19.06 -5.39
C ALA A 307 -0.47 -19.20 -6.19
N GLY A 308 -0.24 -18.30 -7.16
CA GLY A 308 1.02 -18.25 -7.91
C GLY A 308 2.24 -17.96 -7.03
N PHE A 309 2.11 -17.07 -6.03
CA PHE A 309 3.15 -16.85 -5.03
C PHE A 309 3.32 -18.05 -4.09
N ALA A 310 2.21 -18.63 -3.60
CA ALA A 310 2.24 -19.80 -2.72
C ALA A 310 2.90 -21.03 -3.35
N THR A 311 2.84 -21.15 -4.69
CA THR A 311 3.50 -22.21 -5.46
C THR A 311 4.95 -21.87 -5.86
N GLY A 312 5.57 -20.87 -5.24
CA GLY A 312 6.96 -20.50 -5.54
C GLY A 312 7.15 -19.94 -6.96
N LEU A 313 6.17 -19.19 -7.45
CA LEU A 313 6.11 -18.62 -8.81
C LEU A 313 5.93 -19.63 -9.95
N LEU A 314 5.97 -20.94 -9.69
CA LEU A 314 5.78 -21.97 -10.72
C LEU A 314 4.46 -21.80 -11.48
N GLY A 315 3.38 -21.44 -10.78
CA GLY A 315 2.09 -21.16 -11.39
C GLY A 315 2.10 -19.99 -12.38
N PHE A 316 3.02 -19.03 -12.24
CA PHE A 316 3.21 -17.96 -13.22
C PHE A 316 4.08 -18.40 -14.40
N ILE A 317 5.13 -19.17 -14.14
CA ILE A 317 6.05 -19.69 -15.16
C ILE A 317 5.34 -20.68 -16.09
N GLN A 318 4.23 -21.28 -15.64
CA GLN A 318 3.37 -22.16 -16.45
C GLN A 318 3.00 -21.61 -17.83
N ILE A 319 2.95 -20.30 -17.97
CA ILE A 319 2.75 -19.63 -19.26
C ILE A 319 3.73 -20.07 -20.37
N TYR A 320 4.93 -20.54 -20.02
CA TYR A 320 5.97 -20.94 -20.97
C TYR A 320 5.82 -22.36 -21.52
N TRP A 321 4.96 -23.20 -20.95
CA TRP A 321 4.67 -24.55 -21.47
C TRP A 321 3.18 -24.83 -21.70
N ASP A 322 2.29 -24.04 -21.10
CA ASP A 322 0.84 -24.17 -21.31
C ASP A 322 0.45 -23.93 -22.80
N PRO A 323 -0.44 -24.75 -23.39
CA PRO A 323 -0.86 -24.59 -24.79
C PRO A 323 -1.48 -23.21 -25.08
N ASN A 324 -2.35 -22.75 -24.18
CA ASN A 324 -3.08 -21.50 -24.30
C ASN A 324 -2.38 -20.33 -23.57
N ARG A 325 -1.13 -20.52 -23.11
CA ARG A 325 -0.36 -19.54 -22.33
C ARG A 325 -1.14 -19.02 -21.13
N GLN A 326 -1.88 -19.89 -20.46
CA GLN A 326 -2.54 -19.57 -19.21
C GLN A 326 -1.56 -19.71 -18.05
N ALA A 327 -1.52 -18.69 -17.21
CA ALA A 327 -0.92 -18.80 -15.89
C ALA A 327 -1.98 -19.29 -14.88
N ILE A 328 -1.57 -19.65 -13.66
CA ILE A 328 -2.46 -20.18 -12.63
C ILE A 328 -3.67 -19.28 -12.35
N GLN A 329 -3.47 -17.96 -12.34
CA GLN A 329 -4.57 -17.01 -12.17
C GLN A 329 -5.57 -17.02 -13.32
N ASP A 330 -5.11 -17.33 -14.53
CA ASP A 330 -6.00 -17.38 -15.68
C ASP A 330 -6.84 -18.65 -15.66
N LYS A 331 -6.25 -19.77 -15.20
CA LYS A 331 -6.94 -21.06 -15.04
C LYS A 331 -7.99 -21.02 -13.95
N VAL A 332 -7.66 -20.46 -12.79
CA VAL A 332 -8.59 -20.35 -11.65
C VAL A 332 -9.81 -19.50 -11.99
N ALA A 333 -9.66 -18.54 -12.91
CA ALA A 333 -10.72 -17.60 -13.28
C ALA A 333 -11.39 -17.91 -14.62
N ASP A 334 -11.05 -19.03 -15.29
CA ASP A 334 -11.50 -19.35 -16.65
C ASP A 334 -11.31 -18.18 -17.64
N THR A 335 -10.07 -17.69 -17.72
CA THR A 335 -9.71 -16.55 -18.60
C THR A 335 -8.53 -16.84 -19.52
N LEU A 336 -8.41 -16.03 -20.56
CA LEU A 336 -7.29 -15.97 -21.50
C LEU A 336 -6.81 -14.54 -21.65
N VAL A 337 -5.56 -14.37 -22.08
CA VAL A 337 -5.02 -13.06 -22.43
C VAL A 337 -4.76 -12.99 -23.93
N LEU A 338 -5.57 -12.21 -24.62
CA LEU A 338 -5.49 -12.02 -26.07
C LEU A 338 -4.64 -10.80 -26.42
N LYS A 339 -3.98 -10.87 -27.56
CA LYS A 339 -3.42 -9.71 -28.27
C LYS A 339 -4.54 -9.03 -29.05
N ILE A 340 -4.60 -7.70 -28.96
CA ILE A 340 -5.54 -6.84 -29.70
C ILE A 340 -4.92 -6.42 -31.01
#